data_AF-A0A271J3Y0-F1
#
_entry.id   AF-A0A271J3Y0-F1
#
_cell.length_a   1.000
_cell.length_b   1.000
_cell.length_c   1.000
_cell.angle_alpha   90.00
_cell.angle_beta   90.00
_cell.angle_gamma   90.00
#
_symmetry.space_group_name_H-M   'P 1'
#
loop_
_entity.id
_entity.type
_entity.pdbx_description
1 polymer ?
#
loop_
_entity_poly.entity_id
_entity_poly.type
_entity_poly.pdbx_seq_one_letter_code
_entity_poly.pdbx_strand_id
1 'polypeptide(L)'
;MEGMDHGPMDHAATSSEPMPSAASAEAPIRPVLDAYLAVHDALAADRLAPDAADALAEAVDAWTATPPADDPHVWHRQADAVAAVRQSADALAEADDLDAARAAFGALSVPFAALVEAVGVPDGYDLARFTCGMAHAPDGGVWLQPPGDAQNPYFGQAMAMCGTRDESVPSPPETETHHDGMGTHR
;
A
#
# COMPACT_ATOMS: atom_id res chain seq x y z
N MET A 1 -29.05 5.97 -68.59
CA MET A 1 -27.87 5.16 -68.21
C MET A 1 -27.10 6.02 -67.23
N GLU A 2 -26.77 5.45 -66.08
CA GLU A 2 -25.83 5.98 -65.09
C GLU A 2 -26.33 7.17 -64.24
N GLY A 3 -27.10 6.84 -63.21
CA GLY A 3 -27.15 7.64 -61.99
C GLY A 3 -26.29 6.95 -60.93
N MET A 4 -25.19 7.58 -60.55
CA MET A 4 -24.39 7.23 -59.38
C MET A 4 -23.63 8.45 -58.88
N ASP A 5 -23.35 8.42 -57.59
CA ASP A 5 -22.40 9.24 -56.82
C ASP A 5 -22.97 10.48 -56.11
N HIS A 6 -23.58 10.30 -54.93
CA HIS A 6 -22.96 10.11 -53.60
C HIS A 6 -22.56 11.46 -52.97
N GLY A 7 -23.54 12.08 -52.28
CA GLY A 7 -23.26 13.16 -51.34
C GLY A 7 -22.52 12.61 -50.12
N PRO A 8 -21.45 13.28 -49.64
CA PRO A 8 -20.81 12.89 -48.40
C PRO A 8 -21.74 13.25 -47.24
N MET A 9 -22.21 12.22 -46.54
CA MET A 9 -22.77 12.35 -45.20
C MET A 9 -21.64 12.64 -44.21
N ASP A 10 -21.94 13.52 -43.29
CA ASP A 10 -21.14 13.89 -42.13
C ASP A 10 -20.60 12.65 -41.42
N HIS A 11 -19.29 12.46 -41.46
CA HIS A 11 -18.62 11.58 -40.52
C HIS A 11 -18.21 12.42 -39.31
N ALA A 12 -19.08 12.30 -38.31
CA ALA A 12 -18.88 12.56 -36.92
C ALA A 12 -17.40 12.61 -36.50
N ALA A 13 -17.07 13.70 -35.81
CA ALA A 13 -15.94 13.77 -34.91
C ALA A 13 -15.99 12.54 -33.97
N THR A 14 -15.20 11.52 -34.27
CA THR A 14 -14.84 10.54 -33.27
C THR A 14 -13.80 11.25 -32.40
N SER A 15 -14.27 11.84 -31.32
CA SER A 15 -13.43 12.18 -30.19
C SER A 15 -12.61 10.92 -29.89
N SER A 16 -11.31 10.97 -30.13
CA SER A 16 -10.39 10.10 -29.42
C SER A 16 -10.43 10.59 -27.98
N GLU A 17 -11.42 10.13 -27.21
CA GLU A 17 -11.28 10.10 -25.76
C GLU A 17 -10.02 9.30 -25.48
N PRO A 18 -9.01 9.90 -24.81
CA PRO A 18 -7.86 9.14 -24.39
C PRO A 18 -8.39 8.01 -23.51
N MET A 19 -8.07 6.78 -23.91
CA MET A 19 -8.25 5.61 -23.04
C MET A 19 -7.64 5.93 -21.68
N PRO A 20 -8.25 5.51 -20.56
CA PRO A 20 -7.58 5.61 -19.28
C PRO A 20 -6.25 4.89 -19.41
N SER A 21 -5.16 5.65 -19.29
CA SER A 21 -3.82 5.12 -19.18
C SER A 21 -3.82 4.04 -18.09
N ALA A 22 -3.04 2.99 -18.27
CA ALA A 22 -2.85 1.89 -17.33
C ALA A 22 -2.24 2.31 -15.96
N ALA A 23 -2.32 3.59 -15.60
CA ALA A 23 -1.98 4.16 -14.31
C ALA A 23 -3.12 4.05 -13.28
N SER A 24 -4.08 3.15 -13.46
CA SER A 24 -5.26 3.03 -12.57
C SER A 24 -5.63 1.59 -12.22
N ALA A 25 -4.73 0.64 -12.43
CA ALA A 25 -4.87 -0.74 -11.94
C ALA A 25 -3.85 -1.06 -10.84
N GLU A 26 -3.32 -0.05 -10.15
CA GLU A 26 -2.74 -0.25 -8.83
C GLU A 26 -3.89 -0.75 -7.93
N ALA A 27 -3.79 -1.95 -7.37
CA ALA A 27 -4.70 -2.38 -6.31
C ALA A 27 -4.76 -1.26 -5.25
N PRO A 28 -5.90 -1.01 -4.57
CA PRO A 28 -6.11 0.18 -3.75
C PRO A 28 -5.31 0.13 -2.44
N ILE A 29 -3.99 0.14 -2.55
CA ILE A 29 -3.03 0.06 -1.44
C ILE A 29 -2.79 1.45 -0.84
N ARG A 30 -2.98 2.54 -1.59
CA ARG A 30 -2.81 3.91 -1.07
C ARG A 30 -3.69 4.18 0.15
N PRO A 31 -5.02 3.91 0.12
CA PRO A 31 -5.86 4.08 1.31
C PRO A 31 -5.40 3.22 2.50
N VAL A 32 -4.87 2.02 2.24
CA VAL A 32 -4.32 1.15 3.28
C VAL A 32 -3.09 1.78 3.92
N LEU A 33 -2.16 2.28 3.11
CA LEU A 33 -0.94 2.94 3.58
C LEU A 33 -1.25 4.23 4.34
N ASP A 34 -2.16 5.07 3.84
CA ASP A 34 -2.55 6.31 4.52
C ASP A 34 -3.16 6.04 5.89
N ALA A 35 -4.10 5.10 5.97
CA ALA A 35 -4.73 4.71 7.23
C ALA A 35 -3.74 4.05 8.19
N TYR A 36 -2.88 3.16 7.69
CA TYR A 36 -1.81 2.52 8.46
C TYR A 36 -0.83 3.54 9.06
N LEU A 37 -0.39 4.52 8.26
CA LEU A 37 0.52 5.57 8.72
C LEU A 37 -0.15 6.52 9.73
N ALA A 38 -1.44 6.81 9.56
CA ALA A 38 -2.20 7.59 10.52
C ALA A 38 -2.32 6.87 11.89
N VAL A 39 -2.57 5.56 11.88
CA VAL A 39 -2.53 4.73 13.10
C VAL A 39 -1.14 4.75 13.71
N HIS A 40 -0.10 4.51 12.91
CA HIS A 40 1.30 4.55 13.34
C HIS A 40 1.63 5.85 14.07
N ASP A 41 1.33 7.00 13.45
CA ASP A 41 1.63 8.32 14.00
C ASP A 41 0.88 8.60 15.30
N ALA A 42 -0.36 8.12 15.40
CA ALA A 42 -1.13 8.21 16.62
C ALA A 42 -0.51 7.39 17.76
N LEU A 43 -0.16 6.12 17.50
CA LEU A 43 0.43 5.23 18.50
C LEU A 43 1.84 5.68 18.93
N ALA A 44 2.65 6.18 17.99
CA ALA A 44 3.93 6.80 18.26
C ALA A 44 3.80 8.05 19.15
N ALA A 45 2.65 8.73 19.09
CA ALA A 45 2.31 9.88 19.92
C ALA A 45 1.48 9.54 21.18
N ASP A 46 1.40 8.26 21.57
CA ASP A 46 0.59 7.78 22.72
C ASP A 46 -0.90 8.14 22.62
N ARG A 47 -1.48 8.04 21.41
CA ARG A 47 -2.90 8.31 21.14
C ARG A 47 -3.56 7.17 20.38
N LEU A 48 -4.85 7.00 20.62
CA LEU A 48 -5.72 6.19 19.78
C LEU A 48 -6.12 6.98 18.52
N ALA A 49 -6.43 6.26 17.45
CA ALA A 49 -6.98 6.80 16.22
C ALA A 49 -8.10 5.89 15.69
N PRO A 50 -9.26 5.85 16.37
CA PRO A 50 -10.35 4.93 16.00
C PRO A 50 -10.80 5.13 14.55
N ASP A 51 -10.99 6.38 14.10
CA ASP A 51 -11.38 6.66 12.71
C ASP A 51 -10.36 6.14 11.68
N ALA A 52 -9.06 6.18 12.01
CA ALA A 52 -8.01 5.65 11.14
C ALA A 52 -7.94 4.12 11.19
N ALA A 53 -8.23 3.52 12.34
CA ALA A 53 -8.29 2.07 12.50
C ALA A 53 -9.48 1.46 11.75
N ASP A 54 -10.67 2.08 11.84
CA ASP A 54 -11.84 1.74 11.03
C ASP A 54 -11.52 1.85 9.53
N ALA A 55 -10.96 2.98 9.11
CA ALA A 55 -10.56 3.19 7.72
C ALA A 55 -9.52 2.17 7.25
N LEU A 56 -8.60 1.75 8.13
CA LEU A 56 -7.61 0.73 7.82
C LEU A 56 -8.26 -0.63 7.60
N ALA A 57 -9.20 -1.04 8.45
CA ALA A 57 -9.93 -2.30 8.30
C ALA A 57 -10.69 -2.34 6.96
N GLU A 58 -11.46 -1.29 6.66
CA GLU A 58 -12.18 -1.17 5.38
C GLU A 58 -11.24 -1.20 4.17
N ALA A 59 -10.13 -0.46 4.24
CA ALA A 59 -9.15 -0.39 3.15
C ALA A 59 -8.44 -1.73 2.92
N VAL A 60 -8.07 -2.45 3.98
CA VAL A 60 -7.45 -3.78 3.89
C VAL A 60 -8.39 -4.76 3.21
N ASP A 61 -9.68 -4.74 3.58
CA ASP A 61 -10.67 -5.62 2.97
C ASP A 61 -10.83 -5.36 1.48
N ALA A 62 -10.92 -4.09 1.08
CA ALA A 62 -11.00 -3.69 -0.32
C ALA A 62 -9.74 -4.07 -1.11
N TRP A 63 -8.55 -3.82 -0.54
CA TRP A 63 -7.27 -4.13 -1.16
C TRP A 63 -7.07 -5.63 -1.40
N THR A 64 -7.48 -6.46 -0.44
CA THR A 64 -7.30 -7.91 -0.50
C THR A 64 -8.49 -8.63 -1.15
N ALA A 65 -9.53 -7.92 -1.57
CA ALA A 65 -10.64 -8.47 -2.36
C ALA A 65 -10.29 -8.70 -3.83
N THR A 66 -9.36 -7.91 -4.37
CA THR A 66 -8.93 -8.00 -5.77
C THR A 66 -7.41 -8.13 -5.84
N PRO A 67 -6.85 -9.21 -6.40
CA PRO A 67 -5.41 -9.34 -6.56
C PRO A 67 -4.87 -8.37 -7.63
N PRO A 68 -3.58 -7.96 -7.54
CA PRO A 68 -2.90 -7.22 -8.59
C PRO A 68 -2.98 -7.94 -9.93
N ALA A 69 -3.09 -7.18 -11.03
CA ALA A 69 -3.20 -7.75 -12.38
C ALA A 69 -1.96 -8.56 -12.78
N ASP A 70 -0.78 -8.09 -12.38
CA ASP A 70 0.51 -8.72 -12.69
C ASP A 70 0.78 -10.00 -11.87
N ASP A 71 0.10 -10.17 -10.73
CA ASP A 71 0.19 -11.37 -9.89
C ASP A 71 -1.17 -11.76 -9.29
N PRO A 72 -2.05 -12.43 -10.05
CA PRO A 72 -3.40 -12.79 -9.60
C PRO A 72 -3.41 -13.82 -8.45
N HIS A 73 -2.28 -14.47 -8.14
CA HIS A 73 -2.19 -15.51 -7.13
C HIS A 73 -1.52 -15.05 -5.83
N VAL A 74 -1.09 -13.78 -5.72
CA VAL A 74 -0.38 -13.27 -4.55
C VAL A 74 -1.16 -13.47 -3.25
N TRP A 75 -2.46 -13.17 -3.21
CA TRP A 75 -3.30 -13.35 -2.02
C TRP A 75 -3.51 -14.81 -1.63
N HIS A 76 -3.46 -15.74 -2.60
CA HIS A 76 -3.51 -17.16 -2.30
C HIS A 76 -2.18 -17.65 -1.71
N ARG A 77 -1.05 -17.15 -2.23
CA ARG A 77 0.28 -17.49 -1.69
C ARG A 77 0.52 -16.88 -0.31
N GLN A 78 -0.09 -15.73 -0.04
CA GLN A 78 0.02 -14.97 1.21
C GLN A 78 -1.25 -15.09 2.09
N ALA A 79 -2.01 -16.18 1.97
CA ALA A 79 -3.33 -16.30 2.59
C ALA A 79 -3.31 -16.10 4.12
N ASP A 80 -2.30 -16.65 4.80
CA ASP A 80 -2.13 -16.48 6.25
C ASP A 80 -1.84 -15.02 6.63
N ALA A 81 -0.98 -14.33 5.87
CA ALA A 81 -0.66 -12.93 6.11
C ALA A 81 -1.88 -12.03 5.84
N VAL A 82 -2.65 -12.29 4.77
CA VAL A 82 -3.90 -11.57 4.48
C VAL A 82 -4.91 -11.76 5.62
N ALA A 83 -5.08 -12.98 6.11
CA ALA A 83 -5.99 -13.26 7.22
C ALA A 83 -5.54 -12.56 8.51
N ALA A 84 -4.23 -12.59 8.81
CA ALA A 84 -3.67 -11.94 9.98
C ALA A 84 -3.84 -10.41 9.93
N VAL A 85 -3.59 -9.79 8.78
CA VAL A 85 -3.74 -8.33 8.61
C VAL A 85 -5.20 -7.91 8.76
N ARG A 86 -6.15 -8.62 8.14
CA ARG A 86 -7.60 -8.36 8.31
C ARG A 86 -8.01 -8.44 9.78
N GLN A 87 -7.77 -9.59 10.42
CA GLN A 87 -8.14 -9.80 11.83
C GLN A 87 -7.51 -8.76 12.77
N SER A 88 -6.26 -8.38 12.51
CA SER A 88 -5.58 -7.40 13.36
C SER A 88 -6.07 -5.98 13.10
N ALA A 89 -6.53 -5.66 11.89
CA ALA A 89 -7.13 -4.38 11.57
C ALA A 89 -8.50 -4.23 12.26
N ASP A 90 -9.33 -5.28 12.23
CA ASP A 90 -10.57 -5.34 13.00
C ASP A 90 -10.31 -5.16 14.51
N ALA A 91 -9.36 -5.93 15.07
CA ALA A 91 -9.02 -5.84 16.49
C ALA A 91 -8.46 -4.46 16.88
N LEU A 92 -7.80 -3.77 15.95
CA LEU A 92 -7.32 -2.42 16.15
C LEU A 92 -8.47 -1.40 16.16
N ALA A 93 -9.48 -1.58 15.29
CA ALA A 93 -10.69 -0.75 15.28
C ALA A 93 -11.53 -0.95 16.56
N GLU A 94 -11.53 -2.16 17.10
CA GLU A 94 -12.21 -2.51 18.36
C GLU A 94 -11.42 -2.12 19.63
N ALA A 95 -10.21 -1.58 19.51
CA ALA A 95 -9.36 -1.30 20.67
C ALA A 95 -9.83 -0.07 21.46
N ASP A 96 -10.17 -0.29 22.74
CA ASP A 96 -10.61 0.78 23.65
C ASP A 96 -9.47 1.49 24.39
N ASP A 97 -8.25 0.96 24.34
CA ASP A 97 -7.09 1.49 25.06
C ASP A 97 -5.76 1.28 24.30
N LEU A 98 -4.71 1.97 24.76
CA LEU A 98 -3.40 1.98 24.09
C LEU A 98 -2.70 0.62 24.12
N ASP A 99 -2.86 -0.16 25.19
CA ASP A 99 -2.24 -1.47 25.30
C ASP A 99 -2.87 -2.45 24.29
N ALA A 100 -4.21 -2.45 24.20
CA ALA A 100 -4.95 -3.21 23.20
C ALA A 100 -4.57 -2.78 21.77
N ALA A 101 -4.53 -1.47 21.50
CA ALA A 101 -4.21 -0.95 20.18
C ALA A 101 -2.77 -1.29 19.75
N ARG A 102 -1.80 -1.24 20.68
CA ARG A 102 -0.41 -1.62 20.42
C ARG A 102 -0.25 -3.12 20.17
N ALA A 103 -0.96 -3.95 20.91
CA ALA A 103 -0.96 -5.39 20.69
C ALA A 103 -1.53 -5.74 19.31
N ALA A 104 -2.67 -5.13 18.94
CA ALA A 104 -3.27 -5.29 17.62
C ALA A 104 -2.36 -4.77 16.51
N PHE A 105 -1.74 -3.59 16.67
CA PHE A 105 -0.76 -3.06 15.72
C PHE A 105 0.46 -3.97 15.59
N GLY A 106 0.94 -4.58 16.68
CA GLY A 106 2.00 -5.60 16.64
C GLY A 106 1.64 -6.81 15.79
N ALA A 107 0.42 -7.32 15.93
CA ALA A 107 -0.10 -8.43 15.13
C ALA A 107 -0.33 -8.04 13.66
N LEU A 108 -0.64 -6.76 13.38
CA LEU A 108 -0.88 -6.23 12.04
C LEU A 108 0.42 -5.93 11.29
N SER A 109 1.34 -5.19 11.92
CA SER A 109 2.46 -4.51 11.28
C SER A 109 3.46 -5.45 10.61
N VAL A 110 3.70 -6.61 11.20
CA VAL A 110 4.63 -7.62 10.68
C VAL A 110 4.10 -8.30 9.40
N PRO A 111 2.92 -8.94 9.40
CA PRO A 111 2.38 -9.51 8.16
C PRO A 111 2.05 -8.42 7.14
N PHE A 112 1.67 -7.21 7.56
CA PHE A 112 1.44 -6.10 6.64
C PHE A 112 2.71 -5.71 5.88
N ALA A 113 3.85 -5.58 6.58
CA ALA A 113 5.13 -5.31 5.93
C ALA A 113 5.49 -6.40 4.90
N ALA A 114 5.26 -7.68 5.23
CA ALA A 114 5.49 -8.79 4.30
C ALA A 114 4.59 -8.74 3.06
N LEU A 115 3.31 -8.33 3.20
CA LEU A 115 2.42 -8.15 2.06
C LEU A 115 2.87 -6.99 1.17
N VAL A 116 3.26 -5.85 1.76
CA VAL A 116 3.77 -4.70 1.00
C VAL A 116 5.06 -5.06 0.27
N GLU A 117 5.98 -5.79 0.89
CA GLU A 117 7.21 -6.29 0.25
C GLU A 117 6.88 -7.26 -0.91
N ALA A 118 5.80 -8.03 -0.82
CA ALA A 118 5.41 -8.99 -1.86
C ALA A 118 4.77 -8.34 -3.09
N VAL A 119 4.03 -7.24 -2.92
CA VAL A 119 3.37 -6.55 -4.05
C VAL A 119 4.07 -5.28 -4.51
N GLY A 120 5.03 -4.76 -3.72
CA GLY A 120 5.70 -3.50 -3.96
C GLY A 120 4.95 -2.29 -3.39
N VAL A 121 5.69 -1.19 -3.25
CA VAL A 121 5.18 0.11 -2.78
C VAL A 121 4.60 0.89 -3.97
N PRO A 122 3.41 1.51 -3.91
CA PRO A 122 2.87 2.28 -5.04
C PRO A 122 3.73 3.50 -5.38
N ASP A 123 3.63 3.98 -6.62
CA ASP A 123 4.37 5.14 -7.09
C ASP A 123 4.10 6.39 -6.22
N GLY A 124 5.16 7.10 -5.84
CA GLY A 124 5.07 8.30 -5.00
C GLY A 124 4.98 8.04 -3.50
N TYR A 125 5.10 6.78 -3.05
CA TYR A 125 5.40 6.45 -1.66
C TYR A 125 6.87 6.07 -1.49
N ASP A 126 7.49 6.63 -0.45
CA ASP A 126 8.82 6.22 0.00
C ASP A 126 8.67 5.66 1.42
N LEU A 127 8.92 4.37 1.58
CA LEU A 127 8.76 3.65 2.85
C LEU A 127 10.09 3.02 3.27
N ALA A 128 10.46 3.27 4.51
CA ALA A 128 11.53 2.59 5.19
C ALA A 128 10.94 1.58 6.19
N ARG A 129 11.59 0.43 6.27
CA ARG A 129 11.28 -0.59 7.26
C ARG A 129 12.12 -0.35 8.52
N PHE A 130 11.50 -0.55 9.67
CA PHE A 130 12.16 -0.49 10.96
C PHE A 130 11.81 -1.71 11.80
N THR A 131 12.76 -2.13 12.64
CA THR A 131 12.59 -3.28 13.54
C THR A 131 12.93 -2.90 14.98
N CYS A 132 12.13 -3.35 15.94
CA CYS A 132 12.31 -3.09 17.38
C CYS A 132 12.27 -4.40 18.18
N GLY A 133 13.41 -5.10 18.32
CA GLY A 133 13.48 -6.43 18.94
C GLY A 133 13.00 -6.58 20.39
N MET A 134 12.60 -5.49 21.06
CA MET A 134 11.93 -5.51 22.37
C MET A 134 10.40 -5.54 22.29
N ALA A 135 9.81 -5.27 21.11
CA ALA A 135 8.37 -5.26 20.93
C ALA A 135 7.79 -6.67 21.11
N HIS A 136 6.64 -6.77 21.78
CA HIS A 136 5.92 -8.03 21.92
C HIS A 136 5.07 -8.30 20.66
N ALA A 137 5.75 -8.50 19.55
CA ALA A 137 5.17 -8.74 18.23
C ALA A 137 5.95 -9.86 17.52
N PRO A 138 5.38 -10.49 16.47
CA PRO A 138 6.11 -11.45 15.65
C PRO A 138 7.45 -10.87 15.18
N ASP A 139 8.49 -11.70 15.12
CA ASP A 139 9.83 -11.33 14.62
C ASP A 139 10.47 -10.09 15.28
N GLY A 140 10.06 -9.76 16.51
CA GLY A 140 10.58 -8.59 17.21
C GLY A 140 10.07 -7.26 16.65
N GLY A 141 8.83 -7.23 16.15
CA GLY A 141 8.11 -6.00 15.79
C GLY A 141 8.72 -5.23 14.63
N VAL A 142 8.06 -5.30 13.49
CA VAL A 142 8.44 -4.59 12.26
C VAL A 142 7.36 -3.58 11.92
N TRP A 143 7.74 -2.35 11.57
CA TRP A 143 6.80 -1.36 11.03
C TRP A 143 7.39 -0.65 9.80
N LEU A 144 6.48 -0.05 9.04
CA LEU A 144 6.82 0.82 7.91
C LEU A 144 6.52 2.26 8.28
N GLN A 145 7.38 3.19 7.87
CA GLN A 145 7.11 4.62 7.95
C GLN A 145 7.88 5.37 6.85
N PRO A 146 7.57 6.64 6.57
CA PRO A 146 8.44 7.47 5.73
C PRO A 146 9.87 7.51 6.26
N PRO A 147 10.89 7.61 5.38
CA PRO A 147 12.28 7.67 5.81
C PRO A 147 12.54 8.89 6.70
N GLY A 148 13.32 8.68 7.76
CA GLY A 148 13.61 9.72 8.74
C GLY A 148 14.07 9.10 10.05
N ASP A 149 13.85 9.84 11.14
CA ASP A 149 14.03 9.33 12.50
C ASP A 149 12.96 8.28 12.82
N ALA A 150 13.37 7.24 13.55
CA ALA A 150 12.45 6.20 14.02
C ALA A 150 11.36 6.82 14.91
N GLN A 151 10.11 6.40 14.70
CA GLN A 151 8.95 6.79 15.50
C GLN A 151 8.24 5.53 15.99
N ASN A 152 8.69 4.98 17.12
CA ASN A 152 8.25 3.66 17.57
C ASN A 152 6.75 3.61 17.99
N PRO A 153 5.87 2.92 17.24
CA PRO A 153 4.44 2.84 17.57
C PRO A 153 4.15 1.87 18.74
N TYR A 154 5.04 0.92 19.02
CA TYR A 154 4.87 -0.08 20.08
C TYR A 154 5.04 0.51 21.48
N PHE A 155 5.85 1.57 21.61
CA PHE A 155 6.18 2.15 22.91
C PHE A 155 5.91 3.66 23.00
N GLY A 156 5.50 4.30 21.89
CA GLY A 156 5.18 5.72 21.86
C GLY A 156 6.36 6.59 22.29
N GLN A 157 6.06 7.66 23.01
CA GLN A 157 7.05 8.66 23.44
C GLN A 157 8.03 8.10 24.46
N ALA A 158 7.71 6.98 25.13
CA ALA A 158 8.60 6.37 26.11
C ALA A 158 9.89 5.83 25.46
N MET A 159 9.82 5.37 24.20
CA MET A 159 10.96 4.84 23.45
C MET A 159 10.89 5.21 21.96
N ALA A 160 10.54 6.47 21.65
CA ALA A 160 10.30 6.93 20.28
C ALA A 160 11.44 6.60 19.30
N MET A 161 12.69 6.80 19.74
CA MET A 161 13.90 6.56 18.92
C MET A 161 14.39 5.11 18.94
N CYS A 162 13.66 4.19 19.58
CA CYS A 162 14.04 2.79 19.62
C CYS A 162 13.57 2.09 18.33
N GLY A 163 14.52 1.72 17.49
CA GLY A 163 14.25 1.08 16.20
C GLY A 163 15.49 1.11 15.33
N THR A 164 15.81 -0.01 14.70
CA THR A 164 16.85 -0.05 13.68
C THR A 164 16.19 0.03 12.33
N ARG A 165 16.62 0.97 11.49
CA ARG A 165 16.21 1.02 10.10
C ARG A 165 16.82 -0.15 9.34
N ASP A 166 15.98 -0.93 8.70
CA ASP A 166 16.37 -1.94 7.72
C ASP A 166 16.53 -1.28 6.33
N GLU A 167 17.20 -1.95 5.39
CA GLU A 167 17.31 -1.46 4.00
C GLU A 167 15.93 -1.15 3.40
N SER A 168 15.89 -0.23 2.42
CA SER A 168 14.65 0.30 1.83
C SER A 168 13.72 -0.82 1.32
N VAL A 169 12.40 -0.64 1.50
CA VAL A 169 11.40 -1.53 0.91
C VAL A 169 11.48 -1.39 -0.61
N PRO A 170 11.55 -2.50 -1.39
CA PRO A 170 11.68 -2.40 -2.84
C PRO A 170 10.47 -1.68 -3.45
N SER A 171 10.75 -0.63 -4.22
CA SER A 171 9.78 -0.05 -5.16
C SER A 171 9.40 -1.11 -6.21
N PRO A 172 8.23 -1.00 -6.87
CA PRO A 172 7.91 -1.83 -8.01
C PRO A 172 9.00 -1.60 -9.05
N PRO A 173 9.38 -2.61 -9.85
CA PRO A 173 10.31 -2.36 -10.93
C PRO A 173 9.70 -1.28 -11.83
N GLU A 174 10.31 -0.09 -11.86
CA GLU A 174 9.97 0.92 -12.84
C GLU A 174 10.02 0.21 -14.20
N THR A 175 8.92 0.26 -14.94
CA THR A 175 8.90 -0.31 -16.29
C THR A 175 9.85 0.55 -17.09
N GLU A 176 11.13 0.13 -17.17
CA GLU A 176 12.15 0.72 -18.01
C GLU A 176 11.57 0.71 -19.42
N THR A 177 10.97 1.83 -19.80
CA THR A 177 10.53 2.04 -21.15
C THR A 177 11.83 2.28 -21.89
N HIS A 178 12.43 1.19 -22.36
CA HIS A 178 13.56 1.21 -23.28
C HIS A 178 13.04 1.89 -24.56
N HIS A 179 13.01 3.22 -24.53
CA HIS A 179 12.83 4.05 -25.70
C HIS A 179 14.17 3.99 -26.42
N ASP A 180 14.36 2.93 -27.21
CA ASP A 180 15.47 2.84 -28.14
C ASP A 180 15.33 4.02 -29.09
N GLY A 181 16.09 5.07 -28.81
CA GLY A 181 16.15 6.28 -29.60
C GLY A 181 16.59 5.90 -31.02
N MET A 182 15.63 5.90 -31.92
CA MET A 182 15.85 5.87 -33.35
C MET A 182 16.79 7.02 -33.73
N GLY A 183 18.04 6.67 -34.05
CA GLY A 183 19.06 7.65 -34.37
C GLY A 183 20.28 7.03 -35.03
N THR A 184 20.20 6.77 -36.34
CA THR A 184 21.32 7.14 -37.23
C THR A 184 20.78 7.54 -38.60
N HIS A 185 20.92 8.83 -38.89
CA HIS A 185 21.04 9.34 -40.24
C HIS A 185 22.25 8.69 -40.94
N ARG A 186 22.05 8.18 -42.15
CA ARG A 186 23.02 8.32 -43.24
C ARG A 186 22.36 8.15 -44.60
#